data_AF-A0A6A5TQW0-F1
#
_entry.id   AF-A0A6A5TQW0-F1
#
_cell.length_a   1.000
_cell.length_b   1.000
_cell.length_c   1.000
_cell.angle_alpha   90.00
_cell.angle_beta   90.00
_cell.angle_gamma   90.00
#
_symmetry.space_group_name_H-M   'P 1'
#
loop_
_entity.id
_entity.type
_entity.pdbx_description
1 polymer ?
#
loop_
_entity_poly.entity_id
_entity_poly.type
_entity_poly.pdbx_seq_one_letter_code
_entity_poly.pdbx_strand_id
1 'polypeptide(L)'
;MAVAIGTTSTDAQATKDGSRSQPKGSSTDSSCKKPQARRPNFNAIHAKPLPLDVYPLPTFIPHNPISIVRIAISLISHSIWRPNSHIVIHKAYFSPETQSIHVTDPESIRALWEQGFWGTGSLSRSDPRWLDQEKRRRGLDATATSEEYTRGRREERRRMKLERAKAQREAIEQQLREEGKLDAEANLEDLVEEGGVSESPKGTLYPADTAVPLGNTTGTEGSVIEEIRKTIAEESPDFDLNVKDQEHLQLTFEEAFFLSYVLGVLEVHHDDTLVQLSHLLRLFCEQYNFSPTKSLQSSPIVPDDSFLLNYVVFHHFRSLGWVVRPGIKFACDWLLYLRGPAFHHAEFAVMIVPSYSHPYWSGTSELEEYSRKKANKDWWWLHRLNRVQTQAHKTLMLVYVEVPPPWQSDANSESFDIGTALKRYRVRETIWKRWSPNRNRD
;
A
#
# COMPACT_ATOMS: atom_id res chain seq x y z
N MET A 1 24.51 51.68 29.31
CA MET A 1 23.82 52.70 28.51
C MET A 1 22.48 52.14 28.10
N ALA A 2 21.43 52.64 28.73
CA ALA A 2 20.04 52.34 28.41
C ALA A 2 19.69 52.86 27.00
N VAL A 3 18.70 52.25 26.34
CA VAL A 3 17.45 52.91 25.93
C VAL A 3 16.48 51.82 25.46
N ALA A 4 15.33 51.77 26.13
CA ALA A 4 14.12 51.06 25.77
C ALA A 4 13.12 52.08 25.20
N ILE A 5 12.41 51.74 24.12
CA ILE A 5 11.20 52.41 23.62
C ILE A 5 10.44 51.31 22.86
N GLY A 6 9.16 50.99 23.06
CA GLY A 6 8.05 51.69 23.69
C GLY A 6 6.82 51.41 22.82
N THR A 7 5.90 50.60 23.34
CA THR A 7 4.57 50.31 22.76
C THR A 7 3.64 51.50 22.88
N THR A 8 2.87 51.83 21.84
CA THR A 8 1.60 52.57 22.00
C THR A 8 0.57 52.17 20.95
N SER A 9 -0.57 51.72 21.46
CA SER A 9 -1.90 51.63 20.86
C SER A 9 -2.52 53.02 20.70
N THR A 10 -3.33 53.23 19.65
CA THR A 10 -4.38 54.27 19.62
C THR A 10 -5.57 53.81 18.80
N ASP A 11 -6.72 53.71 19.47
CA ASP A 11 -8.08 53.76 18.91
C ASP A 11 -8.36 55.13 18.27
N ALA A 12 -9.17 55.15 17.20
CA ALA A 12 -10.12 56.24 16.94
C ALA A 12 -11.22 55.85 15.93
N GLN A 13 -12.42 56.33 16.25
CA GLN A 13 -13.75 56.07 15.69
C GLN A 13 -14.03 56.57 14.25
N ALA A 14 -14.79 55.75 13.53
CA ALA A 14 -16.07 55.99 12.84
C ALA A 14 -16.41 57.34 12.17
N THR A 15 -16.78 57.26 10.88
CA THR A 15 -17.89 58.01 10.26
C THR A 15 -18.57 57.20 9.13
N LYS A 16 -19.90 57.36 9.03
CA LYS A 16 -20.88 56.83 8.04
C LYS A 16 -20.68 57.52 6.66
N ASP A 17 -21.16 57.07 5.49
CA ASP A 17 -22.49 56.60 5.02
C ASP A 17 -22.34 55.95 3.61
N GLY A 18 -23.30 55.11 3.18
CA GLY A 18 -23.42 54.75 1.75
C GLY A 18 -24.13 53.45 1.34
N SER A 19 -25.47 53.41 1.49
CA SER A 19 -26.48 52.71 0.66
C SER A 19 -26.30 51.26 0.14
N ARG A 20 -27.12 50.37 0.73
CA ARG A 20 -28.16 49.50 0.10
C ARG A 20 -27.78 48.52 -1.03
N SER A 21 -27.79 47.22 -0.71
CA SER A 21 -28.65 46.22 -1.36
C SER A 21 -28.69 44.90 -0.57
N GLN A 22 -29.89 44.44 -0.23
CA GLN A 22 -30.13 43.09 0.31
C GLN A 22 -30.41 42.11 -0.83
N PRO A 23 -29.96 40.85 -0.75
CA PRO A 23 -30.66 39.73 -1.34
C PRO A 23 -31.45 38.95 -0.29
N LYS A 24 -32.67 38.63 -0.71
CA LYS A 24 -33.72 37.89 -0.01
C LYS A 24 -33.25 36.51 0.46
N GLY A 25 -33.75 36.10 1.61
CA GLY A 25 -33.54 34.78 2.17
C GLY A 25 -34.08 33.67 1.28
N SER A 26 -33.29 32.60 1.13
CA SER A 26 -33.76 31.27 0.80
C SER A 26 -33.45 30.37 1.99
N SER A 27 -34.51 29.97 2.69
CA SER A 27 -34.47 28.88 3.67
C SER A 27 -34.12 27.60 2.92
N THR A 28 -32.87 27.18 2.99
CA THR A 28 -32.46 25.83 2.58
C THR A 28 -32.48 24.97 3.82
N ASP A 29 -33.32 23.94 3.80
CA ASP A 29 -33.38 22.89 4.82
C ASP A 29 -31.97 22.35 5.10
N SER A 30 -31.43 22.74 6.25
CA SER A 30 -30.21 22.15 6.79
C SER A 30 -30.55 20.74 7.30
N SER A 31 -30.57 19.77 6.39
CA SER A 31 -30.55 18.36 6.76
C SER A 31 -29.42 18.14 7.78
N CYS A 32 -29.79 17.65 8.97
CA CYS A 32 -28.88 17.37 10.06
C CYS A 32 -27.92 16.27 9.58
N LYS A 33 -26.70 16.67 9.18
CA LYS A 33 -25.66 15.73 8.76
C LYS A 33 -25.31 14.86 9.96
N LYS A 34 -25.65 13.57 9.89
CA LYS A 34 -25.28 12.56 10.90
C LYS A 34 -23.78 12.73 11.24
N PRO A 35 -23.40 12.75 12.53
CA PRO A 35 -22.02 12.93 12.93
C PRO A 35 -21.18 11.80 12.33
N GLN A 36 -20.27 12.15 11.43
CA GLN A 36 -19.33 11.18 10.87
C GLN A 36 -18.43 10.68 12.01
N ALA A 37 -18.33 9.36 12.15
CA ALA A 37 -17.36 8.75 13.04
C ALA A 37 -15.97 9.36 12.74
N ARG A 38 -15.34 9.94 13.75
CA ARG A 38 -14.03 10.56 13.59
C ARG A 38 -13.05 9.49 13.16
N ARG A 39 -12.27 9.78 12.11
CA ARG A 39 -11.22 8.86 11.67
C ARG A 39 -10.29 8.55 12.84
N PRO A 40 -9.82 7.30 12.97
CA PRO A 40 -8.82 6.97 13.98
C PRO A 40 -7.58 7.85 13.79
N ASN A 41 -6.95 8.24 14.90
CA ASN A 41 -5.77 9.08 14.85
C ASN A 41 -4.55 8.23 14.45
N PHE A 42 -4.30 8.13 13.14
CA PHE A 42 -3.18 7.35 12.58
C PHE A 42 -1.82 7.77 13.12
N ASN A 43 -1.64 9.04 13.53
CA ASN A 43 -0.38 9.49 14.13
C ASN A 43 -0.11 8.83 15.49
N ALA A 44 -1.15 8.53 16.25
CA ALA A 44 -1.04 7.85 17.54
C ALA A 44 -0.84 6.35 17.36
N ILE A 45 -1.54 5.75 16.39
CA ILE A 45 -1.42 4.31 16.07
C ILE A 45 -0.02 3.99 15.55
N HIS A 46 0.45 4.73 14.54
CA HIS A 46 1.79 4.57 13.95
C HIS A 46 2.78 5.56 14.55
N ALA A 47 2.77 5.70 15.88
CA ALA A 47 3.71 6.57 16.58
C ALA A 47 5.13 5.98 16.54
N LYS A 48 5.25 4.65 16.61
CA LYS A 48 6.52 3.93 16.52
C LYS A 48 6.77 3.51 15.05
N PRO A 49 7.91 3.87 14.44
CA PRO A 49 8.21 3.51 13.06
C PRO A 49 8.73 2.06 12.91
N LEU A 50 9.22 1.46 14.00
CA LEU A 50 9.78 0.12 14.06
C LEU A 50 9.23 -0.60 15.30
N PRO A 51 9.18 -1.95 15.28
CA PRO A 51 8.70 -2.77 16.39
C PRO A 51 9.73 -2.89 17.51
N LEU A 52 10.32 -1.75 17.91
CA LEU A 52 11.39 -1.66 18.90
C LEU A 52 11.14 -0.48 19.82
N ASP A 53 11.51 -0.65 21.08
CA ASP A 53 11.53 0.45 22.02
C ASP A 53 12.87 1.19 21.93
N VAL A 54 12.79 2.44 21.48
CA VAL A 54 13.93 3.34 21.36
C VAL A 54 13.98 4.23 22.59
N TYR A 55 15.15 4.31 23.20
CA TYR A 55 15.44 5.15 24.36
C TYR A 55 16.36 6.30 23.93
N PRO A 56 15.83 7.35 23.25
CA PRO A 56 16.66 8.42 22.71
C PRO A 56 17.30 9.21 23.84
N LEU A 57 18.55 9.63 23.63
CA LEU A 57 19.21 10.56 24.54
C LEU A 57 18.48 11.92 24.52
N PRO A 58 18.44 12.64 25.66
CA PRO A 58 17.94 13.99 25.70
C PRO A 58 18.62 14.89 24.66
N THR A 59 17.88 15.85 24.12
CA THR A 59 18.43 16.79 23.13
C THR A 59 19.56 17.62 23.73
N PHE A 60 20.68 17.70 23.02
CA PHE A 60 21.80 18.53 23.42
C PHE A 60 21.50 19.99 23.10
N ILE A 61 21.57 20.86 24.11
CA ILE A 61 21.36 22.31 23.97
C ILE A 61 22.69 22.99 24.35
N PRO A 62 23.49 23.46 23.37
CA PRO A 62 24.86 23.92 23.60
C PRO A 62 25.00 25.00 24.67
N HIS A 63 23.98 25.87 24.80
CA HIS A 63 23.99 26.99 25.73
C HIS A 63 23.55 26.63 27.16
N ASN A 64 23.05 25.41 27.38
CA ASN A 64 22.56 24.98 28.69
C ASN A 64 23.45 23.84 29.24
N PRO A 65 24.29 24.11 30.27
CA PRO A 65 25.14 23.07 30.85
C PRO A 65 24.33 21.94 31.50
N ILE A 66 23.09 22.19 31.93
CA ILE A 66 22.19 21.16 32.45
C ILE A 66 21.85 20.12 31.37
N SER A 67 21.86 20.49 30.10
CA SER A 67 21.63 19.52 29.01
C SER A 67 22.74 18.47 28.96
N ILE A 68 24.00 18.87 29.18
CA ILE A 68 25.15 17.96 29.26
C ILE A 68 25.00 17.04 30.46
N VAL A 69 24.62 17.58 31.62
CA VAL A 69 24.40 16.78 32.83
C VAL A 69 23.28 15.75 32.62
N ARG A 70 22.17 16.15 31.98
CA ARG A 70 21.08 15.22 31.64
C ARG A 70 21.55 14.11 30.70
N ILE A 71 22.31 14.44 29.66
CA ILE A 71 22.87 13.44 28.75
C ILE A 71 23.84 12.51 29.48
N ALA A 72 24.71 13.06 30.34
CA ALA A 72 25.65 12.27 31.14
C ALA A 72 24.93 11.31 32.10
N ILE A 73 23.88 11.78 32.79
CA ILE A 73 23.05 10.93 33.65
C ILE A 73 22.36 9.84 32.82
N SER A 74 21.77 10.17 31.67
CA SER A 74 21.15 9.17 30.78
C SER A 74 22.17 8.16 30.27
N LEU A 75 23.38 8.58 29.89
CA LEU A 75 24.45 7.68 29.45
C LEU A 75 24.93 6.76 30.58
N ILE A 76 25.15 7.30 31.78
CA ILE A 76 25.53 6.51 32.96
C ILE A 76 24.42 5.51 33.30
N SER A 77 23.17 5.97 33.33
CA SER A 77 22.00 5.11 33.58
C SER A 77 21.89 4.00 32.55
N HIS A 78 22.01 4.30 31.26
CA HIS A 78 21.95 3.30 30.18
C HIS A 78 23.18 2.37 30.19
N SER A 79 24.32 2.82 30.72
CA SER A 79 25.52 1.99 30.86
C SER A 79 25.38 0.98 32.00
N ILE A 80 24.84 1.40 33.15
CA ILE A 80 24.64 0.57 34.35
C ILE A 80 23.40 -0.33 34.19
N TRP A 81 22.29 0.23 33.73
CA TRP A 81 21.04 -0.46 33.46
C TRP A 81 20.69 -0.33 31.99
N ARG A 82 21.18 -1.28 31.19
CA ARG A 82 20.91 -1.30 29.75
C ARG A 82 19.42 -1.57 29.53
N PRO A 83 18.67 -0.62 28.96
CA PRO A 83 17.28 -0.87 28.63
C PRO A 83 17.20 -1.90 27.52
N ASN A 84 16.24 -2.83 27.62
CA ASN A 84 16.02 -3.82 26.57
C ASN A 84 15.11 -3.24 25.49
N SER A 85 15.60 -3.19 24.25
CA SER A 85 14.82 -2.77 23.08
C SER A 85 13.90 -3.87 22.54
N HIS A 86 14.18 -5.14 22.83
CA HIS A 86 13.46 -6.31 22.36
C HIS A 86 12.58 -6.88 23.48
N ILE A 87 11.44 -6.23 23.73
CA ILE A 87 10.50 -6.66 24.77
C ILE A 87 9.65 -7.84 24.28
N VAL A 88 9.25 -7.82 23.02
CA VAL A 88 8.38 -8.84 22.41
C VAL A 88 9.09 -9.42 21.19
N ILE A 89 9.19 -10.75 21.17
CA ILE A 89 9.65 -11.51 20.00
C ILE A 89 8.43 -12.17 19.38
N HIS A 90 8.14 -11.81 18.14
CA HIS A 90 6.99 -12.29 17.40
C HIS A 90 7.31 -13.64 16.75
N LYS A 91 6.36 -14.57 16.80
CA LYS A 91 6.50 -15.87 16.14
C LYS A 91 5.84 -15.83 14.76
N ALA A 92 6.55 -16.35 13.77
CA ALA A 92 6.03 -16.51 12.42
C ALA A 92 6.32 -17.92 11.90
N TYR A 93 5.49 -18.37 10.97
CA TYR A 93 5.52 -19.72 10.43
C TYR A 93 5.77 -19.66 8.92
N PHE A 94 6.78 -20.40 8.46
CA PHE A 94 7.02 -20.55 7.02
C PHE A 94 6.00 -21.53 6.44
N SER A 95 5.25 -21.07 5.42
CA SER A 95 4.28 -21.87 4.70
C SER A 95 4.84 -22.23 3.31
N PRO A 96 5.21 -23.50 3.05
CA PRO A 96 5.72 -23.93 1.76
C PRO A 96 4.70 -23.77 0.62
N GLU A 97 3.41 -23.95 0.92
CA GLU A 97 2.32 -23.91 -0.06
C GLU A 97 2.13 -22.51 -0.65
N THR A 98 2.26 -21.48 0.18
CA THR A 98 2.05 -20.08 -0.22
C THR A 98 3.35 -19.33 -0.48
N GLN A 99 4.50 -19.98 -0.25
CA GLN A 99 5.84 -19.38 -0.31
C GLN A 99 5.89 -18.02 0.41
N SER A 100 5.33 -17.99 1.62
CA SER A 100 5.20 -16.79 2.42
C SER A 100 5.28 -17.11 3.90
N ILE A 101 5.46 -16.06 4.71
CA ILE A 101 5.64 -16.20 6.16
C ILE A 101 4.40 -15.65 6.84
N HIS A 102 3.78 -16.49 7.66
CA HIS A 102 2.50 -16.22 8.29
C HIS A 102 2.69 -15.89 9.77
N VAL A 103 2.15 -14.75 10.20
CA VAL A 103 1.98 -14.41 11.61
C VAL A 103 0.50 -14.58 11.94
N THR A 104 0.20 -15.44 12.90
CA THR A 104 -1.17 -15.83 13.27
C THR A 104 -1.63 -15.21 14.59
N ASP A 105 -0.70 -14.77 15.43
CA ASP A 105 -1.02 -14.15 16.72
C ASP A 105 -1.57 -12.72 16.54
N PRO A 106 -2.78 -12.40 17.01
CA PRO A 106 -3.41 -11.10 16.77
C PRO A 106 -2.65 -9.93 17.38
N GLU A 107 -1.99 -10.11 18.52
CA GLU A 107 -1.16 -9.06 19.14
C GLU A 107 0.07 -8.77 18.29
N SER A 108 0.74 -9.81 17.82
CA SER A 108 1.88 -9.71 16.90
C SER A 108 1.49 -9.10 15.55
N ILE A 109 0.33 -9.47 14.99
CA ILE A 109 -0.18 -8.88 13.75
C ILE A 109 -0.35 -7.37 13.90
N ARG A 110 -1.00 -6.91 14.98
CA ARG A 110 -1.20 -5.49 15.25
C ARG A 110 0.12 -4.78 15.51
N ALA A 111 0.99 -5.33 16.36
CA ALA A 111 2.29 -4.74 16.67
C ALA A 111 3.13 -4.53 15.39
N LEU A 112 3.26 -5.54 14.54
CA LEU A 112 4.02 -5.45 13.30
C LEU A 112 3.37 -4.49 12.29
N TRP A 113 2.04 -4.49 12.16
CA TRP A 113 1.40 -3.59 11.21
C TRP A 113 1.45 -2.12 11.68
N GLU A 114 1.14 -1.86 12.95
CA GLU A 114 1.15 -0.52 13.55
C GLU A 114 2.57 0.04 13.62
N GLN A 115 3.57 -0.80 13.92
CA GLN A 115 4.95 -0.39 14.15
C GLN A 115 5.84 -0.64 12.91
N GLY A 116 5.42 -0.10 11.77
CA GLY A 116 6.24 -0.08 10.55
C GLY A 116 5.61 -0.66 9.29
N PHE A 117 4.29 -0.93 9.29
CA PHE A 117 3.53 -1.41 8.12
C PHE A 117 4.09 -2.71 7.52
N TRP A 118 4.52 -3.63 8.38
CA TRP A 118 5.02 -4.94 7.95
C TRP A 118 3.86 -5.83 7.46
N GLY A 119 4.06 -6.53 6.34
CA GLY A 119 3.15 -7.57 5.87
C GLY A 119 1.81 -7.07 5.33
N THR A 120 1.00 -8.01 4.87
CA THR A 120 -0.36 -7.74 4.36
C THR A 120 -1.32 -8.75 4.96
N GLY A 121 -2.50 -8.30 5.40
CA GLY A 121 -3.54 -9.23 5.83
C GLY A 121 -3.98 -10.13 4.68
N SER A 122 -4.21 -11.41 4.97
CA SER A 122 -4.67 -12.38 3.97
C SER A 122 -6.09 -12.11 3.49
N LEU A 123 -6.93 -11.51 4.35
CA LEU A 123 -8.34 -11.25 4.07
C LEU A 123 -8.68 -9.75 4.02
N SER A 124 -7.85 -8.89 4.62
CA SER A 124 -8.00 -7.43 4.59
C SER A 124 -7.10 -6.76 3.57
N ARG A 125 -7.58 -5.63 3.00
CA ARG A 125 -6.84 -4.91 1.93
C ARG A 125 -5.71 -4.00 2.44
N SER A 126 -5.80 -3.52 3.67
CA SER A 126 -4.99 -2.42 4.19
C SER A 126 -4.54 -2.69 5.63
N ASP A 127 -5.49 -2.60 6.56
CA ASP A 127 -5.35 -2.84 7.99
C ASP A 127 -5.97 -4.21 8.32
N PRO A 128 -5.28 -5.12 9.03
CA PRO A 128 -5.78 -6.44 9.40
C PRO A 128 -6.94 -6.30 10.41
N ARG A 129 -8.15 -6.13 9.89
CA ARG A 129 -9.40 -5.92 10.64
C ARG A 129 -10.51 -6.85 10.19
N TRP A 130 -10.18 -7.98 9.60
CA TRP A 130 -11.17 -8.89 9.03
C TRP A 130 -12.18 -9.33 10.09
N LEU A 131 -11.71 -9.69 11.30
CA LEU A 131 -12.57 -10.10 12.40
C LEU A 131 -13.56 -9.00 12.82
N ASP A 132 -13.11 -7.75 12.90
CA ASP A 132 -13.99 -6.62 13.21
C ASP A 132 -15.02 -6.40 12.10
N GLN A 133 -14.63 -6.60 10.84
CA GLN A 133 -15.54 -6.49 9.69
C GLN A 133 -16.58 -7.61 9.67
N GLU A 134 -16.19 -8.84 10.01
CA GLU A 134 -17.08 -9.99 10.02
C GLU A 134 -18.08 -9.90 11.19
N LYS A 135 -17.64 -9.48 12.37
CA LYS A 135 -18.54 -9.15 13.50
C LYS A 135 -19.57 -8.09 13.11
N ARG A 136 -19.15 -7.04 12.40
CA ARG A 136 -20.05 -6.01 11.87
C ARG A 136 -21.00 -6.54 10.82
N ARG A 137 -20.54 -7.39 9.90
CA ARG A 137 -21.37 -8.02 8.86
C ARG A 137 -22.50 -8.85 9.47
N ARG A 138 -22.23 -9.51 10.60
CA ARG A 138 -23.20 -10.28 11.38
C ARG A 138 -24.07 -9.43 12.32
N GLY A 139 -23.92 -8.10 12.30
CA GLY A 139 -24.71 -7.18 13.13
C GLY A 139 -24.30 -7.14 14.60
N LEU A 140 -23.15 -7.72 14.97
CA LEU A 140 -22.67 -7.77 16.36
C LEU A 140 -22.01 -6.47 16.82
N ASP A 141 -21.59 -5.61 15.88
CA ASP A 141 -20.96 -4.32 16.15
C ASP A 141 -21.60 -3.19 15.31
N ALA A 142 -21.95 -2.06 15.94
CA ALA A 142 -22.73 -0.98 15.33
C ALA A 142 -21.90 0.17 14.72
N THR A 143 -20.57 0.14 14.80
CA THR A 143 -19.72 1.29 14.43
C THR A 143 -19.19 1.18 13.00
N ALA A 144 -19.81 1.89 12.05
CA ALA A 144 -19.44 1.87 10.63
C ALA A 144 -18.06 2.51 10.35
N THR A 145 -17.23 1.85 9.54
CA THR A 145 -15.89 2.34 9.14
C THR A 145 -15.90 3.14 7.84
N SER A 146 -14.89 3.99 7.63
CA SER A 146 -14.79 4.83 6.43
C SER A 146 -14.70 4.06 5.10
N GLU A 147 -14.21 2.82 5.13
CA GLU A 147 -14.18 1.94 3.96
C GLU A 147 -15.58 1.44 3.58
N GLU A 148 -16.42 1.12 4.57
CA GLU A 148 -17.83 0.73 4.37
C GLU A 148 -18.66 1.90 3.84
N TYR A 149 -18.47 3.11 4.36
CA TYR A 149 -19.07 4.31 3.76
C TYR A 149 -18.63 4.50 2.31
N THR A 150 -17.38 4.17 1.99
CA THR A 150 -16.87 4.27 0.62
C THR A 150 -17.44 3.17 -0.27
N ARG A 151 -17.65 1.96 0.26
CA ARG A 151 -18.29 0.82 -0.42
C ARG A 151 -19.76 1.11 -0.68
N GLY A 152 -20.51 1.57 0.33
CA GLY A 152 -21.90 2.02 0.21
C GLY A 152 -22.04 3.12 -0.85
N ARG A 153 -21.18 4.14 -0.83
CA ARG A 153 -21.16 5.17 -1.92
C ARG A 153 -20.82 4.60 -3.30
N ARG A 154 -20.06 3.51 -3.39
CA ARG A 154 -19.76 2.85 -4.68
C ARG A 154 -20.94 2.02 -5.15
N GLU A 155 -21.67 1.39 -4.23
CA GLU A 155 -22.91 0.65 -4.50
C GLU A 155 -24.02 1.61 -4.89
N GLU A 156 -24.22 2.71 -4.17
CA GLU A 156 -25.14 3.80 -4.55
C GLU A 156 -24.80 4.34 -5.94
N ARG A 157 -23.52 4.66 -6.20
CA ARG A 157 -23.09 5.09 -7.54
C ARG A 157 -23.30 4.03 -8.61
N ARG A 158 -23.17 2.74 -8.26
CA ARG A 158 -23.43 1.63 -9.19
C ARG A 158 -24.93 1.52 -9.47
N ARG A 159 -25.78 1.64 -8.45
CA ARG A 159 -27.25 1.65 -8.57
C ARG A 159 -27.72 2.83 -9.41
N MET A 160 -27.24 4.06 -9.12
CA MET A 160 -27.54 5.23 -9.94
C MET A 160 -27.07 5.08 -11.40
N LYS A 161 -25.94 4.41 -11.65
CA LYS A 161 -25.48 4.10 -13.01
C LYS A 161 -26.37 3.06 -13.68
N LEU A 162 -26.79 2.03 -12.96
CA LEU A 162 -27.69 0.98 -13.43
C LEU A 162 -29.07 1.54 -13.75
N GLU A 163 -29.64 2.35 -12.87
CA GLU A 163 -30.93 3.03 -13.05
C GLU A 163 -30.88 3.98 -14.24
N ARG A 164 -29.81 4.78 -14.38
CA ARG A 164 -29.62 5.63 -15.56
C ARG A 164 -29.53 4.80 -16.84
N ALA A 165 -28.81 3.68 -16.83
CA ALA A 165 -28.71 2.78 -17.99
C ALA A 165 -30.07 2.14 -18.33
N LYS A 166 -30.85 1.75 -17.31
CA LYS A 166 -32.20 1.21 -17.48
C LYS A 166 -33.15 2.24 -18.11
N ALA A 167 -33.17 3.46 -17.58
CA ALA A 167 -33.99 4.55 -18.12
C ALA A 167 -33.59 4.91 -19.57
N GLN A 168 -32.29 4.88 -19.88
CA GLN A 168 -31.81 5.07 -21.25
C GLN A 168 -32.29 3.95 -22.18
N ARG A 169 -32.26 2.70 -21.71
CA ARG A 169 -32.74 1.53 -22.46
C ARG A 169 -34.24 1.61 -22.72
N GLU A 170 -35.03 1.92 -21.70
CA GLU A 170 -36.49 2.07 -21.80
C GLU A 170 -36.87 3.23 -22.75
N ALA A 171 -36.12 4.34 -22.74
CA ALA A 171 -36.35 5.46 -23.66
C ALA A 171 -36.05 5.09 -25.13
N ILE A 172 -34.97 4.32 -25.38
CA ILE A 172 -34.63 3.83 -26.73
C ILE A 172 -35.71 2.87 -27.24
N GLU A 173 -36.20 1.98 -26.38
CA GLU A 173 -37.26 1.02 -26.71
C GLU A 173 -38.57 1.74 -27.07
N GLN A 174 -38.94 2.79 -26.35
CA GLN A 174 -40.09 3.62 -26.68
C GLN A 174 -39.92 4.32 -28.04
N GLN A 175 -38.75 4.91 -28.31
CA GLN A 175 -38.48 5.53 -29.61
C GLN A 175 -38.59 4.52 -30.77
N LEU A 176 -38.04 3.32 -30.61
CA LEU A 176 -38.12 2.26 -31.63
C LEU A 176 -39.55 1.76 -31.86
N ARG A 177 -40.38 1.72 -30.81
CA ARG A 177 -41.82 1.41 -30.93
C ARG A 177 -42.56 2.51 -31.68
N GLU A 178 -42.29 3.78 -31.39
CA GLU A 178 -42.88 4.93 -32.10
C GLU A 178 -42.46 4.98 -33.58
N GLU A 179 -41.23 4.59 -33.89
CA GLU A 179 -40.73 4.46 -35.26
C GLU A 179 -41.27 3.23 -36.01
N GLY A 180 -42.09 2.37 -35.37
CA GLY A 180 -42.70 1.19 -35.96
C GLY A 180 -41.71 0.07 -36.31
N LYS A 181 -40.50 0.09 -35.74
CA LYS A 181 -39.45 -0.92 -35.92
C LYS A 181 -39.52 -2.07 -34.90
N LEU A 182 -40.34 -1.92 -33.86
CA LEU A 182 -40.60 -2.92 -32.82
C LEU A 182 -42.10 -3.21 -32.75
N ASP A 183 -42.47 -4.49 -32.86
CA ASP A 183 -43.85 -4.95 -32.67
C ASP A 183 -44.30 -4.80 -31.20
N ALA A 184 -45.61 -4.67 -30.97
CA ALA A 184 -46.20 -4.32 -29.67
C ALA A 184 -45.87 -5.30 -28.52
N GLU A 185 -45.48 -6.53 -28.82
CA GLU A 185 -45.13 -7.58 -27.85
C GLU A 185 -43.64 -7.97 -27.84
N ALA A 186 -42.82 -7.45 -28.75
CA ALA A 186 -41.39 -7.80 -28.84
C ALA A 186 -40.55 -7.00 -27.83
N ASN A 187 -39.63 -7.68 -27.14
CA ASN A 187 -38.68 -7.03 -26.23
C ASN A 187 -37.43 -6.57 -26.98
N LEU A 188 -36.79 -5.51 -26.50
CA LEU A 188 -35.51 -5.02 -27.06
C LEU A 188 -34.40 -6.10 -27.03
N GLU A 189 -34.52 -7.10 -26.15
CA GLU A 189 -33.64 -8.27 -26.10
C GLU A 189 -33.70 -9.13 -27.38
N ASP A 190 -34.87 -9.30 -28.00
CA ASP A 190 -35.06 -10.17 -29.16
C ASP A 190 -34.41 -9.58 -30.44
N LEU A 191 -34.38 -8.25 -30.58
CA LEU A 191 -33.73 -7.56 -31.70
C LEU A 191 -32.19 -7.54 -31.64
N VAL A 192 -31.62 -7.66 -30.44
CA VAL A 192 -30.16 -7.74 -30.26
C VAL A 192 -29.67 -9.14 -30.65
N GLU A 193 -30.44 -10.19 -30.39
CA GLU A 193 -30.15 -11.56 -30.84
C GLU A 193 -30.25 -11.72 -32.37
N GLU A 194 -31.17 -11.01 -33.04
CA GLU A 194 -31.28 -11.01 -34.51
C GLU A 194 -30.24 -10.14 -35.24
N GLY A 195 -29.34 -9.48 -34.51
CA GLY A 195 -28.16 -8.80 -35.08
C GLY A 195 -28.40 -7.40 -35.66
N GLY A 196 -29.53 -6.76 -35.36
CA GLY A 196 -29.86 -5.40 -35.83
C GLY A 196 -29.14 -4.27 -35.10
N VAL A 197 -28.62 -4.50 -33.89
CA VAL A 197 -27.91 -3.47 -33.09
C VAL A 197 -26.73 -4.10 -32.32
N SER A 198 -25.52 -3.53 -32.47
CA SER A 198 -24.33 -4.02 -31.76
C SER A 198 -24.20 -3.41 -30.36
N GLU A 199 -24.14 -4.27 -29.34
CA GLU A 199 -23.91 -3.85 -27.96
C GLU A 199 -22.43 -3.58 -27.70
N SER A 200 -22.10 -2.39 -27.18
CA SER A 200 -20.73 -2.09 -26.72
C SER A 200 -20.45 -2.79 -25.39
N PRO A 201 -19.20 -3.22 -25.08
CA PRO A 201 -18.82 -3.85 -23.81
C PRO A 201 -19.09 -3.02 -22.53
N LYS A 202 -19.60 -1.79 -22.67
CA LYS A 202 -20.00 -0.89 -21.57
C LYS A 202 -21.52 -0.67 -21.47
N GLY A 203 -22.33 -1.37 -22.27
CA GLY A 203 -23.80 -1.29 -22.23
C GLY A 203 -24.40 0.00 -22.79
N THR A 204 -23.70 0.68 -23.70
CA THR A 204 -24.20 1.90 -24.37
C THR A 204 -24.45 1.61 -25.85
N LEU A 205 -25.68 1.80 -26.31
CA LEU A 205 -26.10 1.74 -27.72
C LEU A 205 -26.07 3.16 -28.35
N TYR A 206 -25.73 3.27 -29.64
CA TYR A 206 -25.76 4.52 -30.39
C TYR A 206 -26.76 4.42 -31.56
N PRO A 207 -27.76 5.31 -31.66
CA PRO A 207 -28.45 5.57 -32.92
C PRO A 207 -27.61 6.47 -33.83
N ALA A 208 -27.72 6.29 -35.15
CA ALA A 208 -26.83 6.90 -36.13
C ALA A 208 -26.97 8.41 -36.31
N ASP A 209 -28.09 9.04 -35.92
CA ASP A 209 -28.29 10.46 -36.21
C ASP A 209 -29.07 11.19 -35.11
N THR A 210 -28.54 12.36 -34.75
CA THR A 210 -29.08 13.45 -33.92
C THR A 210 -28.73 13.50 -32.43
N ALA A 211 -28.32 14.71 -32.02
CA ALA A 211 -27.73 15.04 -30.73
C ALA A 211 -28.52 16.18 -30.06
N VAL A 212 -29.56 15.88 -29.27
CA VAL A 212 -30.10 16.80 -28.24
C VAL A 212 -30.84 15.99 -27.13
N PRO A 213 -30.59 16.24 -25.83
CA PRO A 213 -31.34 15.62 -24.73
C PRO A 213 -32.51 16.49 -24.23
N LEU A 214 -33.64 15.87 -23.86
CA LEU A 214 -34.79 16.55 -23.22
C LEU A 214 -35.07 15.99 -21.80
N GLY A 215 -35.11 16.91 -20.81
CA GLY A 215 -36.11 16.98 -19.73
C GLY A 215 -36.15 15.95 -18.59
N ASN A 216 -35.99 16.43 -17.35
CA ASN A 216 -36.25 15.72 -16.08
C ASN A 216 -37.75 15.49 -15.80
N THR A 217 -38.10 14.32 -15.26
CA THR A 217 -39.27 14.14 -14.39
C THR A 217 -38.87 13.34 -13.15
N THR A 218 -39.10 13.93 -11.98
CA THR A 218 -38.94 13.29 -10.66
C THR A 218 -40.33 13.03 -10.09
N GLY A 219 -40.59 11.80 -9.65
CA GLY A 219 -41.79 11.49 -8.88
C GLY A 219 -41.84 10.04 -8.41
N THR A 220 -41.66 9.86 -7.09
CA THR A 220 -42.27 8.80 -6.28
C THR A 220 -41.58 7.41 -6.25
N GLU A 221 -40.46 7.29 -5.52
CA GLU A 221 -39.89 5.98 -5.13
C GLU A 221 -39.43 5.93 -3.66
N GLY A 222 -40.20 6.55 -2.76
CA GLY A 222 -39.88 6.56 -1.32
C GLY A 222 -40.45 5.40 -0.51
N SER A 223 -41.56 4.79 -0.94
CA SER A 223 -42.37 3.94 -0.06
C SER A 223 -42.00 2.46 -0.07
N VAL A 224 -41.50 1.92 -1.18
CA VAL A 224 -41.25 0.48 -1.35
C VAL A 224 -39.94 0.03 -0.68
N ILE A 225 -38.99 0.97 -0.51
CA ILE A 225 -37.65 0.68 0.04
C ILE A 225 -37.69 0.53 1.58
N GLU A 226 -38.63 1.19 2.26
CA GLU A 226 -38.82 1.08 3.72
C GLU A 226 -39.41 -0.30 4.09
N GLU A 227 -40.31 -0.83 3.27
CA GLU A 227 -41.03 -2.08 3.55
C GLU A 227 -40.13 -3.32 3.36
N ILE A 228 -39.29 -3.32 2.32
CA ILE A 228 -38.30 -4.39 2.08
C ILE A 228 -37.20 -4.41 3.15
N ARG A 229 -36.85 -3.27 3.73
CA ARG A 229 -35.86 -3.20 4.83
C ARG A 229 -36.39 -3.83 6.11
N LYS A 230 -37.70 -3.75 6.33
CA LYS A 230 -38.33 -4.25 7.55
C LYS A 230 -38.46 -5.78 7.53
N THR A 231 -38.77 -6.37 6.38
CA THR A 231 -38.86 -7.83 6.21
C THR A 231 -37.50 -8.53 6.27
N ILE A 232 -36.43 -7.91 5.74
CA ILE A 232 -35.07 -8.49 5.82
C ILE A 232 -34.52 -8.45 7.26
N ALA A 233 -34.99 -7.54 8.11
CA ALA A 233 -34.56 -7.44 9.50
C ALA A 233 -35.18 -8.51 10.42
N GLU A 234 -36.28 -9.14 10.01
CA GLU A 234 -37.02 -10.13 10.82
C GLU A 234 -36.57 -11.59 10.55
N GLU A 235 -35.79 -11.84 9.50
CA GLU A 235 -35.31 -13.17 9.09
C GLU A 235 -33.80 -13.41 9.31
N SER A 236 -33.13 -12.73 10.26
CA SER A 236 -31.73 -13.06 10.54
C SER A 236 -31.62 -14.37 11.35
N PRO A 237 -31.06 -15.46 10.79
CA PRO A 237 -30.78 -16.68 11.55
C PRO A 237 -29.80 -16.39 12.67
N ASP A 238 -30.00 -17.04 13.82
CA ASP A 238 -29.16 -16.96 15.00
C ASP A 238 -27.79 -17.62 14.71
N PHE A 239 -26.90 -16.87 14.05
CA PHE A 239 -25.56 -17.34 13.70
C PHE A 239 -24.68 -17.30 14.95
N ASP A 240 -24.10 -18.46 15.27
CA ASP A 240 -23.10 -18.71 16.30
C ASP A 240 -22.20 -17.48 16.58
N LEU A 241 -22.34 -16.93 17.79
CA LEU A 241 -21.83 -15.61 18.20
C LEU A 241 -20.30 -15.56 18.32
N ASN A 242 -19.61 -16.68 18.14
CA ASN A 242 -18.17 -16.79 18.35
C ASN A 242 -17.40 -16.88 17.02
N VAL A 243 -17.22 -15.74 16.35
CA VAL A 243 -16.39 -15.65 15.14
C VAL A 243 -14.91 -15.74 15.52
N LYS A 244 -14.26 -16.86 15.15
CA LYS A 244 -12.81 -17.03 15.29
C LYS A 244 -12.08 -16.20 14.22
N ASP A 245 -10.95 -15.59 14.60
CA ASP A 245 -10.09 -14.91 13.64
C ASP A 245 -9.47 -15.93 12.67
N GLN A 246 -9.66 -15.68 11.37
CA GLN A 246 -9.10 -16.46 10.28
C GLN A 246 -8.05 -15.66 9.50
N GLU A 247 -7.90 -14.37 9.81
CA GLU A 247 -6.91 -13.54 9.17
C GLU A 247 -5.53 -13.79 9.78
N HIS A 248 -4.54 -13.88 8.90
CA HIS A 248 -3.14 -13.92 9.26
C HIS A 248 -2.40 -12.85 8.48
N LEU A 249 -1.31 -12.35 9.05
CA LEU A 249 -0.45 -11.39 8.39
C LEU A 249 0.60 -12.15 7.56
N GLN A 250 0.64 -11.86 6.26
CA GLN A 250 1.61 -12.42 5.34
C GLN A 250 2.77 -11.44 5.16
N LEU A 251 3.96 -11.86 5.61
CA LEU A 251 5.21 -11.15 5.41
C LEU A 251 5.88 -11.64 4.11
N THR A 252 6.49 -10.72 3.37
CA THR A 252 7.42 -11.12 2.29
C THR A 252 8.70 -11.69 2.88
N PHE A 253 9.48 -12.44 2.08
CA PHE A 253 10.77 -12.96 2.54
C PHE A 253 11.73 -11.84 2.94
N GLU A 254 11.73 -10.72 2.22
CA GLU A 254 12.58 -9.56 2.54
C GLU A 254 12.16 -8.90 3.86
N GLU A 255 10.85 -8.75 4.10
CA GLU A 255 10.32 -8.22 5.35
C GLU A 255 10.70 -9.12 6.53
N ALA A 256 10.45 -10.43 6.43
CA ALA A 256 10.73 -11.38 7.50
C ALA A 256 12.23 -11.56 7.75
N PHE A 257 13.05 -11.55 6.70
CA PHE A 257 14.50 -11.60 6.85
C PHE A 257 15.01 -10.34 7.53
N PHE A 258 14.49 -9.16 7.19
CA PHE A 258 14.87 -7.92 7.87
C PHE A 258 14.47 -7.89 9.35
N LEU A 259 13.24 -8.33 9.65
CA LEU A 259 12.72 -8.40 11.02
C LEU A 259 13.50 -9.39 11.89
N SER A 260 13.97 -10.50 11.33
CA SER A 260 14.77 -11.51 12.03
C SER A 260 16.27 -11.14 12.09
N TYR A 261 16.88 -10.79 10.96
CA TYR A 261 18.32 -10.50 10.82
C TYR A 261 18.73 -9.14 11.40
N VAL A 262 18.03 -8.07 11.03
CA VAL A 262 18.42 -6.70 11.40
C VAL A 262 17.82 -6.29 12.75
N LEU A 263 16.52 -6.53 12.92
CA LEU A 263 15.81 -6.10 14.13
C LEU A 263 15.77 -7.15 15.24
N GLY A 264 15.94 -8.45 14.93
CA GLY A 264 15.87 -9.50 15.95
C GLY A 264 14.53 -9.58 16.69
N VAL A 265 13.43 -9.19 16.06
CA VAL A 265 12.08 -9.17 16.68
C VAL A 265 11.17 -10.29 16.18
N LEU A 266 11.64 -11.10 15.23
CA LEU A 266 10.86 -12.14 14.57
C LEU A 266 11.61 -13.47 14.58
N GLU A 267 10.95 -14.50 15.08
CA GLU A 267 11.41 -15.89 15.04
C GLU A 267 10.59 -16.67 14.00
N VAL A 268 11.27 -17.15 12.96
CA VAL A 268 10.64 -17.95 11.90
C VAL A 268 10.75 -19.43 12.23
N HIS A 269 9.60 -20.08 12.31
CA HIS A 269 9.47 -21.50 12.56
C HIS A 269 9.07 -22.24 11.28
N HIS A 270 9.61 -23.43 11.08
CA HIS A 270 9.19 -24.38 10.05
C HIS A 270 8.84 -25.69 10.76
N ASP A 271 7.61 -26.17 10.59
CA ASP A 271 7.09 -27.35 11.30
C ASP A 271 7.37 -27.30 12.82
N ASP A 272 7.05 -26.15 13.44
CA ASP A 272 7.30 -25.82 14.85
C ASP A 272 8.77 -25.82 15.31
N THR A 273 9.73 -25.98 14.40
CA THR A 273 11.16 -25.84 14.69
C THR A 273 11.69 -24.46 14.30
N LEU A 274 12.45 -23.84 15.20
CA LEU A 274 13.10 -22.56 14.94
C LEU A 274 14.16 -22.71 13.83
N VAL A 275 14.02 -21.94 12.76
CA VAL A 275 14.97 -21.96 11.65
C VAL A 275 16.12 -20.99 11.95
N GLN A 276 17.36 -21.50 11.93
CA GLN A 276 18.55 -20.67 12.05
C GLN A 276 18.68 -19.71 10.86
N LEU A 277 19.25 -18.52 11.11
CA LEU A 277 19.32 -17.42 10.13
C LEU A 277 20.09 -17.76 8.85
N SER A 278 21.14 -18.58 8.96
CA SER A 278 21.90 -19.10 7.82
C SER A 278 21.07 -20.03 6.94
N HIS A 279 20.26 -20.89 7.57
CA HIS A 279 19.33 -21.77 6.87
C HIS A 279 18.16 -20.98 6.28
N LEU A 280 17.66 -19.97 7.00
CA LEU A 280 16.58 -19.10 6.54
C LEU A 280 16.96 -18.36 5.25
N LEU A 281 18.18 -17.81 5.18
CA LEU A 281 18.68 -17.17 3.96
C LEU A 281 18.71 -18.14 2.78
N ARG A 282 19.23 -19.36 2.98
CA ARG A 282 19.28 -20.39 1.93
C ARG A 282 17.87 -20.76 1.47
N LEU A 283 16.97 -21.00 2.42
CA LEU A 283 15.57 -21.32 2.18
C LEU A 283 14.90 -20.22 1.34
N PHE A 284 15.13 -18.95 1.64
CA PHE A 284 14.59 -17.84 0.85
C PHE A 284 15.18 -17.77 -0.55
N CYS A 285 16.50 -17.88 -0.72
CA CYS A 285 17.13 -17.92 -2.06
C CYS A 285 16.59 -19.09 -2.91
N GLU A 286 16.34 -20.24 -2.30
CA GLU A 286 15.81 -21.41 -3.00
C GLU A 286 14.35 -21.22 -3.42
N GLN A 287 13.50 -20.76 -2.50
CA GLN A 287 12.05 -20.64 -2.65
C GLN A 287 11.58 -19.38 -3.38
N TYR A 288 12.43 -18.35 -3.51
CA TYR A 288 12.04 -17.06 -4.12
C TYR A 288 11.49 -17.17 -5.53
N ASN A 289 12.12 -18.04 -6.33
CA ASN A 289 11.72 -18.29 -7.69
C ASN A 289 10.94 -19.59 -7.73
N PHE A 290 9.65 -19.53 -8.04
CA PHE A 290 8.82 -20.70 -8.26
C PHE A 290 9.43 -21.58 -9.37
N SER A 291 10.11 -22.64 -8.94
CA SER A 291 10.80 -23.56 -9.84
C SER A 291 10.47 -24.98 -9.39
N PRO A 292 9.58 -25.69 -10.11
CA PRO A 292 9.10 -27.01 -9.70
C PRO A 292 10.18 -28.10 -9.69
N THR A 293 11.39 -27.80 -10.18
CA THR A 293 12.49 -28.76 -10.35
C THR A 293 13.69 -28.51 -9.45
N LYS A 294 13.68 -27.49 -8.57
CA LYS A 294 14.76 -27.31 -7.60
C LYS A 294 14.63 -28.35 -6.49
N SER A 295 15.42 -29.42 -6.54
CA SER A 295 15.65 -30.26 -5.36
C SER A 295 16.40 -29.46 -4.30
N LEU A 296 16.08 -29.66 -3.02
CA LEU A 296 16.89 -29.21 -1.88
C LEU A 296 18.31 -29.74 -2.03
N GLN A 297 19.18 -29.00 -2.69
CA GLN A 297 20.59 -29.29 -2.85
C GLN A 297 21.37 -28.13 -2.28
N SER A 298 22.43 -28.46 -1.54
CA SER A 298 23.42 -27.55 -0.94
C SER A 298 24.27 -26.82 -1.98
N SER A 299 23.62 -26.23 -2.99
CA SER A 299 24.29 -25.42 -4.00
C SER A 299 24.75 -24.11 -3.35
N PRO A 300 25.91 -23.57 -3.75
CA PRO A 300 26.37 -22.28 -3.24
C PRO A 300 25.38 -21.19 -3.62
N ILE A 301 25.15 -20.24 -2.71
CA ILE A 301 24.27 -19.10 -2.98
C ILE A 301 24.90 -18.24 -4.08
N VAL A 302 24.17 -18.04 -5.17
CA VAL A 302 24.65 -17.23 -6.29
C VAL A 302 24.52 -15.73 -5.96
N PRO A 303 25.55 -14.89 -6.20
CA PRO A 303 25.53 -13.46 -5.90
C PRO A 303 24.40 -12.63 -6.54
N ASP A 304 23.92 -13.02 -7.72
CA ASP A 304 22.82 -12.32 -8.39
C ASP A 304 21.49 -13.05 -8.26
N ASP A 305 21.33 -13.86 -7.21
CA ASP A 305 20.05 -14.45 -6.86
C ASP A 305 18.96 -13.38 -6.67
N SER A 306 17.75 -13.68 -7.15
CA SER A 306 16.63 -12.74 -7.14
C SER A 306 16.25 -12.30 -5.74
N PHE A 307 16.29 -13.19 -4.73
CA PHE A 307 16.02 -12.83 -3.35
C PHE A 307 17.07 -11.83 -2.85
N LEU A 308 18.36 -12.12 -3.06
CA LEU A 308 19.44 -11.27 -2.59
C LEU A 308 19.38 -9.86 -3.18
N LEU A 309 19.16 -9.75 -4.49
CA LEU A 309 19.04 -8.45 -5.15
C LEU A 309 17.86 -7.65 -4.59
N ASN A 310 16.71 -8.29 -4.37
CA ASN A 310 15.55 -7.65 -3.77
C ASN A 310 15.78 -7.26 -2.32
N TYR A 311 16.36 -8.16 -1.52
CA TYR A 311 16.63 -7.94 -0.11
C TYR A 311 17.67 -6.83 0.10
N VAL A 312 18.75 -6.77 -0.68
CA VAL A 312 19.76 -5.70 -0.56
C VAL A 312 19.13 -4.33 -0.78
N VAL A 313 18.25 -4.19 -1.78
CA VAL A 313 17.53 -2.94 -2.06
C VAL A 313 16.50 -2.64 -0.98
N PHE A 314 15.76 -3.65 -0.53
CA PHE A 314 14.81 -3.54 0.58
C PHE A 314 15.51 -3.07 1.87
N HIS A 315 16.61 -3.72 2.24
CA HIS A 315 17.45 -3.39 3.39
C HIS A 315 17.98 -1.96 3.31
N HIS A 316 18.47 -1.56 2.14
CA HIS A 316 18.96 -0.20 1.90
C HIS A 316 17.89 0.86 2.20
N PHE A 317 16.71 0.75 1.61
CA PHE A 317 15.64 1.73 1.82
C PHE A 317 15.03 1.66 3.23
N ARG A 318 14.91 0.46 3.81
CA ARG A 318 14.47 0.33 5.21
C ARG A 318 15.44 0.97 6.19
N SER A 319 16.74 0.84 5.95
CA SER A 319 17.78 1.47 6.77
C SER A 319 17.76 3.01 6.66
N LEU A 320 17.29 3.53 5.53
CA LEU A 320 17.06 4.97 5.32
C LEU A 320 15.73 5.46 5.93
N GLY A 321 14.93 4.58 6.52
CA GLY A 321 13.66 4.93 7.17
C GLY A 321 12.43 4.91 6.26
N TRP A 322 12.55 4.45 5.01
CA TRP A 322 11.39 4.30 4.13
C TRP A 322 10.53 3.11 4.56
N VAL A 323 9.22 3.23 4.32
CA VAL A 323 8.30 2.09 4.32
C VAL A 323 8.27 1.52 2.89
N VAL A 324 8.79 0.31 2.75
CA VAL A 324 8.96 -0.38 1.46
C VAL A 324 7.83 -1.38 1.27
N ARG A 325 7.14 -1.33 0.13
CA ARG A 325 6.00 -2.23 -0.18
C ARG A 325 6.12 -2.83 -1.58
N PRO A 326 5.58 -4.04 -1.83
CA PRO A 326 5.61 -4.64 -3.15
C PRO A 326 4.98 -3.75 -4.23
N GLY A 327 5.68 -3.59 -5.35
CA GLY A 327 5.31 -2.67 -6.42
C GLY A 327 4.55 -3.27 -7.60
N ILE A 328 4.20 -4.56 -7.56
CA ILE A 328 3.66 -5.31 -8.69
C ILE A 328 2.44 -4.64 -9.35
N LYS A 329 1.59 -3.97 -8.56
CA LYS A 329 0.42 -3.22 -9.04
C LYS A 329 0.75 -2.04 -9.98
N PHE A 330 2.00 -1.58 -9.96
CA PHE A 330 2.52 -0.51 -10.80
C PHE A 330 3.66 -0.99 -11.68
N ALA A 331 3.80 -2.30 -11.92
CA ALA A 331 4.90 -2.87 -12.71
C ALA A 331 6.29 -2.44 -12.22
N CYS A 332 6.47 -2.32 -10.91
CA CYS A 332 7.77 -2.10 -10.29
C CYS A 332 8.05 -3.10 -9.17
N ASP A 333 9.32 -3.20 -8.76
CA ASP A 333 9.72 -4.17 -7.73
C ASP A 333 9.25 -3.68 -6.37
N TRP A 334 9.54 -2.42 -6.05
CA TRP A 334 9.19 -1.80 -4.77
C TRP A 334 8.52 -0.44 -4.93
N LEU A 335 7.74 -0.06 -3.92
CA LEU A 335 7.17 1.27 -3.71
C LEU A 335 7.72 1.83 -2.41
N LEU A 336 8.14 3.09 -2.43
CA LEU A 336 8.64 3.78 -1.26
C LEU A 336 7.63 4.80 -0.74
N TYR A 337 7.30 4.66 0.54
CA TYR A 337 6.46 5.58 1.29
C TYR A 337 7.29 6.24 2.38
N LEU A 338 7.21 7.57 2.52
CA LEU A 338 7.96 8.29 3.54
C LEU A 338 7.55 7.86 4.96
N ARG A 339 6.24 7.72 5.20
CA ARG A 339 5.69 7.36 6.52
C ARG A 339 4.77 6.16 6.50
N GLY A 340 4.23 5.81 5.33
CA GLY A 340 3.41 4.62 5.11
C GLY A 340 2.09 4.91 4.35
N PRO A 341 1.41 3.85 3.90
CA PRO A 341 0.21 3.96 3.04
C PRO A 341 -0.99 4.68 3.69
N ALA A 342 -1.06 4.72 5.03
CA ALA A 342 -2.13 5.40 5.75
C ALA A 342 -2.00 6.94 5.71
N PHE A 343 -0.79 7.47 5.44
CA PHE A 343 -0.49 8.90 5.49
C PHE A 343 -0.42 9.54 4.11
N HIS A 344 0.36 8.93 3.21
CA HIS A 344 0.67 9.48 1.89
C HIS A 344 0.71 8.38 0.83
N HIS A 345 0.57 8.77 -0.44
CA HIS A 345 0.84 7.88 -1.56
C HIS A 345 2.34 7.57 -1.67
N ALA A 346 2.69 6.47 -2.35
CA ALA A 346 4.07 6.14 -2.64
C ALA A 346 4.69 7.24 -3.52
N GLU A 347 5.88 7.71 -3.14
CA GLU A 347 6.60 8.77 -3.84
C GLU A 347 7.43 8.20 -5.00
N PHE A 348 8.16 7.11 -4.71
CA PHE A 348 9.03 6.45 -5.66
C PHE A 348 8.52 5.06 -6.03
N ALA A 349 8.64 4.73 -7.31
CA ALA A 349 8.53 3.39 -7.86
C ALA A 349 9.94 2.91 -8.21
N VAL A 350 10.40 1.86 -7.53
CA VAL A 350 11.77 1.35 -7.63
C VAL A 350 11.82 0.18 -8.59
N MET A 351 12.78 0.25 -9.51
CA MET A 351 13.17 -0.84 -10.41
C MET A 351 14.61 -1.25 -10.13
N ILE A 352 14.83 -2.52 -9.82
CA ILE A 352 16.15 -3.08 -9.54
C ILE A 352 16.83 -3.46 -10.85
N VAL A 353 18.07 -3.01 -11.01
CA VAL A 353 18.90 -3.30 -12.18
C VAL A 353 20.24 -3.88 -11.69
N PRO A 354 20.53 -5.16 -11.95
CA PRO A 354 21.83 -5.72 -11.60
C PRO A 354 22.94 -5.07 -12.44
N SER A 355 24.06 -4.77 -11.81
CA SER A 355 25.24 -4.15 -12.40
C SER A 355 26.46 -5.02 -12.15
N TYR A 356 27.14 -5.42 -13.21
CA TYR A 356 28.27 -6.36 -13.17
C TYR A 356 29.59 -5.64 -13.45
N SER A 357 29.92 -4.61 -12.67
CA SER A 357 31.13 -3.79 -12.86
C SER A 357 32.42 -4.46 -12.37
N HIS A 358 32.33 -5.50 -11.54
CA HIS A 358 33.50 -6.17 -10.99
C HIS A 358 34.28 -6.96 -12.08
N PRO A 359 35.63 -6.89 -12.13
CA PRO A 359 36.44 -7.56 -13.17
C PRO A 359 36.23 -9.07 -13.33
N TYR A 360 35.75 -9.73 -12.28
CA TYR A 360 35.34 -11.15 -12.31
C TYR A 360 34.33 -11.43 -13.44
N TRP A 361 33.35 -10.55 -13.64
CA TRP A 361 32.28 -10.76 -14.61
C TRP A 361 32.72 -10.59 -16.06
N SER A 362 33.85 -9.92 -16.28
CA SER A 362 34.52 -9.79 -17.59
C SER A 362 35.72 -10.73 -17.74
N GLY A 363 35.94 -11.65 -16.80
CA GLY A 363 37.11 -12.53 -16.80
C GLY A 363 37.06 -13.65 -17.84
N THR A 364 35.87 -14.02 -18.31
CA THR A 364 35.66 -15.11 -19.27
C THR A 364 34.52 -14.74 -20.22
N SER A 365 34.62 -15.15 -21.49
CA SER A 365 33.61 -14.88 -22.53
C SER A 365 32.20 -15.33 -22.10
N GLU A 366 32.10 -16.47 -21.41
CA GLU A 366 30.83 -16.98 -20.87
C GLU A 366 30.22 -16.06 -19.80
N LEU A 367 31.03 -15.52 -18.88
CA LEU A 367 30.60 -14.60 -17.83
C LEU A 367 30.22 -13.23 -18.40
N GLU A 368 30.93 -12.79 -19.43
CA GLU A 368 30.61 -11.54 -20.14
C GLU A 368 29.26 -11.66 -20.87
N GLU A 369 29.01 -12.78 -21.56
CA GLU A 369 27.71 -13.02 -22.19
C GLU A 369 26.58 -13.15 -21.15
N TYR A 370 26.83 -13.86 -20.04
CA TYR A 370 25.92 -13.99 -18.92
C TYR A 370 25.50 -12.63 -18.34
N SER A 371 26.49 -11.83 -17.97
CA SER A 371 26.29 -10.50 -17.36
C SER A 371 25.61 -9.56 -18.33
N ARG A 372 26.01 -9.56 -19.61
CA ARG A 372 25.35 -8.80 -20.68
C ARG A 372 23.88 -9.19 -20.80
N LYS A 373 23.55 -10.49 -20.82
CA LYS A 373 22.16 -10.96 -20.94
C LYS A 373 21.29 -10.53 -19.76
N LYS A 374 21.83 -10.59 -18.54
CA LYS A 374 21.13 -10.20 -17.30
C LYS A 374 20.96 -8.69 -17.17
N ALA A 375 21.98 -7.92 -17.54
CA ALA A 375 21.97 -6.45 -17.49
C ALA A 375 21.23 -5.81 -18.66
N ASN A 376 21.05 -6.53 -19.78
CA ASN A 376 20.41 -5.99 -20.97
C ASN A 376 18.95 -5.62 -20.69
N LYS A 377 18.67 -4.32 -20.75
CA LYS A 377 17.35 -3.73 -20.69
C LYS A 377 17.19 -2.85 -21.92
N ASP A 378 16.21 -3.17 -22.75
CA ASP A 378 15.97 -2.45 -23.98
C ASP A 378 15.19 -1.14 -23.74
N TRP A 379 15.17 -0.29 -24.75
CA TRP A 379 14.52 1.01 -24.65
C TRP A 379 12.99 0.89 -24.53
N TRP A 380 12.43 -0.18 -25.09
CA TRP A 380 11.02 -0.50 -24.96
C TRP A 380 10.63 -0.90 -23.53
N TRP A 381 11.46 -1.66 -22.82
CA TRP A 381 11.29 -1.90 -21.39
C TRP A 381 11.25 -0.60 -20.60
N LEU A 382 12.22 0.30 -20.79
CA LEU A 382 12.22 1.54 -20.01
C LEU A 382 11.04 2.44 -20.36
N HIS A 383 10.68 2.55 -21.64
CA HIS A 383 9.54 3.36 -22.06
C HIS A 383 8.21 2.82 -21.51
N ARG A 384 8.02 1.50 -21.49
CA ARG A 384 6.84 0.86 -20.87
C ARG A 384 6.75 1.19 -19.38
N LEU A 385 7.85 1.05 -18.65
CA LEU A 385 7.90 1.40 -17.22
C LEU A 385 7.60 2.86 -16.97
N ASN A 386 8.26 3.76 -17.71
CA ASN A 386 8.08 5.20 -17.57
C ASN A 386 6.63 5.62 -17.85
N ARG A 387 5.96 4.98 -18.83
CA ARG A 387 4.55 5.23 -19.13
C ARG A 387 3.64 4.83 -17.97
N VAL A 388 3.85 3.66 -17.38
CA VAL A 388 3.06 3.19 -16.23
C VAL A 388 3.26 4.11 -15.03
N GLN A 389 4.51 4.49 -14.71
CA GLN A 389 4.77 5.37 -13.57
C GLN A 389 4.23 6.78 -13.76
N THR A 390 4.32 7.32 -14.98
CA THR A 390 3.75 8.64 -15.30
C THR A 390 2.24 8.64 -15.11
N GLN A 391 1.54 7.58 -15.58
CA GLN A 391 0.10 7.42 -15.40
C GLN A 391 -0.29 7.25 -13.92
N ALA A 392 0.55 6.57 -13.16
CA ALA A 392 0.34 6.33 -11.73
C ALA A 392 0.84 7.48 -10.83
N HIS A 393 1.33 8.57 -11.44
CA HIS A 393 1.93 9.74 -10.79
C HIS A 393 3.03 9.40 -9.77
N LYS A 394 3.91 8.46 -10.13
CA LYS A 394 5.07 8.06 -9.31
C LYS A 394 6.37 8.46 -9.97
N THR A 395 7.37 8.81 -9.16
CA THR A 395 8.72 9.05 -9.67
C THR A 395 9.42 7.71 -9.87
N LEU A 396 9.83 7.42 -11.10
CA LEU A 396 10.58 6.20 -11.42
C LEU A 396 12.03 6.34 -10.89
N MET A 397 12.46 5.38 -10.08
CA MET A 397 13.81 5.28 -9.57
C MET A 397 14.43 3.97 -10.05
N LEU A 398 15.53 4.07 -10.78
CA LEU A 398 16.34 2.92 -11.18
C LEU A 398 17.41 2.71 -10.12
N VAL A 399 17.42 1.52 -9.51
CA VAL A 399 18.35 1.17 -8.44
C VAL A 399 19.32 0.13 -8.97
N TYR A 400 20.56 0.57 -9.18
CA TYR A 400 21.63 -0.28 -9.66
C TYR A 400 22.29 -1.00 -8.49
N VAL A 401 22.27 -2.33 -8.53
CA VAL A 401 22.91 -3.18 -7.52
C VAL A 401 24.19 -3.75 -8.12
N GLU A 402 25.34 -3.31 -7.60
CA GLU A 402 26.63 -3.88 -7.96
C GLU A 402 26.77 -5.29 -7.38
N VAL A 403 26.81 -6.28 -8.28
CA VAL A 403 26.87 -7.69 -7.92
C VAL A 403 28.33 -8.09 -7.65
N PRO A 404 28.67 -8.53 -6.43
CA PRO A 404 30.01 -8.97 -6.09
C PRO A 404 30.33 -10.35 -6.69
N PRO A 405 31.61 -10.75 -6.78
CA PRO A 405 31.96 -12.10 -7.18
C PRO A 405 31.47 -13.14 -6.16
N PRO A 406 31.31 -14.42 -6.57
CA PRO A 406 30.96 -15.51 -5.67
C PRO A 406 31.88 -15.56 -4.46
N TRP A 407 31.28 -15.69 -3.27
CA TRP A 407 31.99 -15.70 -2.00
C TRP A 407 31.95 -17.05 -1.28
N GLN A 408 31.16 -18.00 -1.80
CA GLN A 408 31.05 -19.35 -1.26
C GLN A 408 31.75 -20.31 -2.21
N SER A 409 33.00 -20.67 -1.89
CA SER A 409 33.75 -21.69 -2.64
C SER A 409 33.40 -23.12 -2.18
N ASP A 410 32.99 -23.29 -0.90
CA ASP A 410 32.62 -24.59 -0.32
C ASP A 410 31.23 -24.54 0.34
N ALA A 411 30.40 -25.54 0.03
CA ALA A 411 29.04 -25.70 0.56
C ALA A 411 28.98 -25.98 2.08
N ASN A 412 30.10 -26.40 2.68
CA ASN A 412 30.19 -26.98 4.03
C ASN A 412 30.80 -26.06 5.11
N SER A 413 31.03 -24.77 4.83
CA SER A 413 31.45 -23.85 5.90
C SER A 413 30.26 -23.53 6.81
N GLU A 414 30.24 -24.10 8.02
CA GLU A 414 29.19 -23.91 9.02
C GLU A 414 29.12 -22.44 9.53
N SER A 415 30.20 -21.67 9.38
CA SER A 415 30.26 -20.25 9.76
C SER A 415 30.08 -19.33 8.54
N PHE A 416 28.87 -19.30 7.96
CA PHE A 416 28.54 -18.31 6.94
C PHE A 416 28.19 -16.97 7.59
N ASP A 417 29.10 -15.99 7.50
CA ASP A 417 28.81 -14.62 7.93
C ASP A 417 28.04 -13.85 6.86
N ILE A 418 26.71 -13.84 7.04
CA ILE A 418 25.75 -13.09 6.23
C ILE A 418 26.14 -11.60 6.14
N GLY A 419 26.64 -11.01 7.24
CA GLY A 419 26.97 -9.59 7.29
C GLY A 419 28.14 -9.24 6.38
N THR A 420 29.17 -10.09 6.36
CA THR A 420 30.31 -9.92 5.45
C THR A 420 29.92 -10.12 3.99
N ALA A 421 28.97 -11.01 3.69
CA ALA A 421 28.44 -11.19 2.33
C ALA A 421 27.66 -9.95 1.86
N LEU A 422 26.70 -9.46 2.66
CA LEU A 422 25.86 -8.32 2.30
C LEU A 422 26.65 -7.02 2.14
N LYS A 423 27.72 -6.81 2.93
CA LYS A 423 28.61 -5.63 2.82
C LYS A 423 29.33 -5.52 1.47
N ARG A 424 29.42 -6.60 0.70
CA ARG A 424 30.08 -6.58 -0.63
C ARG A 424 29.20 -5.96 -1.71
N TYR A 425 27.89 -5.92 -1.50
CA TYR A 425 26.97 -5.27 -2.42
C TYR A 425 27.05 -3.76 -2.30
N ARG A 426 26.87 -3.07 -3.43
CA ARG A 426 26.71 -1.61 -3.46
C ARG A 426 25.44 -1.24 -4.19
N VAL A 427 24.69 -0.32 -3.62
CA VAL A 427 23.43 0.18 -4.18
C VAL A 427 23.64 1.60 -4.67
N ARG A 428 23.23 1.88 -5.91
CA ARG A 428 23.26 3.22 -6.51
C ARG A 428 21.86 3.59 -7.00
N GLU A 429 21.38 4.73 -6.53
CA GLU A 429 20.04 5.24 -6.87
C GLU A 429 20.14 6.27 -8.00
N THR A 430 19.34 6.08 -9.05
CA THR A 430 19.22 7.03 -10.16
C THR A 430 17.76 7.36 -10.38
N ILE A 431 17.40 8.63 -10.22
CA ILE A 431 16.03 9.09 -10.47
C ILE A 431 15.85 9.35 -11.96
N TRP A 432 14.87 8.68 -12.56
CA TRP A 432 14.48 8.90 -13.95
C TRP A 432 13.35 9.94 -14.03
N LYS A 433 13.65 11.10 -14.60
CA LYS A 433 12.68 12.16 -14.85
C LYS A 433 12.64 12.48 -16.33
N ARG A 434 11.44 12.76 -16.85
CA ARG A 434 11.29 13.27 -18.21
C ARG A 434 12.10 14.57 -18.34
N TRP A 435 13.01 14.60 -19.30
CA TRP A 435 13.71 15.83 -19.62
C TRP A 435 12.70 16.83 -20.21
N SER A 436 12.60 18.01 -19.59
CA SER A 436 11.75 19.10 -20.07
C SER A 436 12.65 20.30 -20.38
N PRO A 437 12.67 20.78 -21.63
CA PRO A 437 13.48 21.94 -22.01
C PRO A 437 13.25 23.17 -21.14
N ASN A 438 12.03 23.34 -20.59
CA ASN A 438 11.67 24.50 -19.78
C ASN A 438 12.13 24.39 -18.31
N ARG A 439 12.46 23.19 -17.82
CA ARG A 439 12.86 22.96 -16.41
C ARG A 439 14.31 22.53 -16.25
N ASN A 440 14.95 22.04 -17.31
CA ASN A 440 16.25 21.37 -17.27
C ASN A 440 17.25 22.00 -18.26
N ARG A 441 17.13 23.31 -18.53
CA ARG A 441 17.95 24.02 -19.51
C ARG A 441 19.28 24.52 -18.95
N ASP A 442 19.43 24.48 -17.63
CA ASP A 442 20.58 25.02 -16.90
C ASP A 442 21.67 23.96 -16.68
#